data_AF-A0A367FSR7-F1
#
_entry.id   AF-A0A367FSR7-F1
#
_cell.length_a   1.000
_cell.length_b   1.000
_cell.length_c   1.000
_cell.angle_alpha   90.00
_cell.angle_beta   90.00
_cell.angle_gamma   90.00
#
_symmetry.space_group_name_H-M   'P 1'
#
loop_
_entity.id
_entity.type
_entity.pdbx_description
1 polymer ?
#
loop_
_entity_poly.entity_id
_entity_poly.type
_entity_poly.pdbx_seq_one_letter_code
_entity_poly.pdbx_strand_id
1 'polypeptide(L)'
;MTEFGDFANIDVEKLLSGAQQQFARMAELQRRLPELVGRAQDKDRLVTVEYGAEGLRELELNPRAMRLASTDLAELIKTVTRLAAQDLGVRTNEVMEEVFGAEENPMRLLNDPDAALAGAKEAEAAYNRVFDDVMGELNRVRRRLDL
;
A
#
# COMPACT_ATOMS: atom_id res chain seq x y z
N MET A 1 8.45 36.73 -26.52
CA MET A 1 7.57 35.57 -26.76
C MET A 1 8.28 34.33 -26.23
N THR A 2 7.48 33.44 -25.68
CA THR A 2 7.72 32.36 -24.69
C THR A 2 8.83 31.37 -25.02
N GLU A 3 9.65 31.03 -24.02
CA GLU A 3 10.32 29.72 -23.91
C GLU A 3 10.57 29.46 -22.41
N PHE A 4 9.50 29.03 -21.72
CA PHE A 4 9.64 28.26 -20.49
C PHE A 4 10.28 26.93 -20.87
N GLY A 5 11.28 26.48 -20.10
CA GLY A 5 12.14 25.32 -20.38
C GLY A 5 11.40 24.07 -20.84
N ASP A 6 12.12 23.20 -21.55
CA ASP A 6 11.65 22.03 -22.30
C ASP A 6 10.50 21.21 -21.66
N PHE A 7 9.29 21.74 -21.72
CA PHE A 7 8.02 21.01 -21.60
C PHE A 7 7.70 20.28 -22.91
N ALA A 8 8.50 20.44 -23.97
CA ALA A 8 8.26 19.82 -25.27
C ALA A 8 8.53 18.31 -25.26
N ASN A 9 9.29 17.82 -24.27
CA ASN A 9 9.54 16.39 -24.08
C ASN A 9 8.77 15.77 -22.89
N ILE A 10 7.96 16.57 -22.18
CA ILE A 10 6.97 16.02 -21.24
C ILE A 10 5.79 15.57 -22.08
N ASP A 11 5.70 14.27 -22.28
CA ASP A 11 4.58 13.64 -22.97
C ASP A 11 3.35 13.73 -22.05
N VAL A 12 2.66 14.87 -22.10
CA VAL A 12 1.49 15.19 -21.27
C VAL A 12 0.41 14.12 -21.42
N GLU A 13 0.29 13.50 -22.60
CA GLU A 13 -0.59 12.36 -22.82
C GLU A 13 -0.15 11.11 -22.04
N LYS A 14 1.15 10.80 -21.98
CA LYS A 14 1.66 9.72 -21.11
C LYS A 14 1.46 10.02 -19.63
N LEU A 15 1.65 11.26 -19.20
CA LEU A 15 1.39 11.63 -17.80
C LEU A 15 -0.10 11.52 -17.44
N LEU A 16 -0.98 12.02 -18.31
CA LEU A 16 -2.44 11.97 -18.11
C LEU A 16 -2.97 10.53 -18.17
N SER A 17 -2.44 9.68 -19.05
CA SER A 17 -2.82 8.27 -19.13
C SER A 17 -2.30 7.47 -17.94
N GLY A 18 -1.06 7.72 -17.47
CA GLY A 18 -0.53 7.12 -16.25
C GLY A 18 -1.34 7.51 -15.00
N ALA A 19 -1.71 8.79 -14.89
CA ALA A 19 -2.58 9.27 -13.81
C ALA A 19 -3.95 8.60 -13.84
N GLN A 20 -4.59 8.49 -15.01
CA GLN A 20 -5.88 7.82 -15.17
C GLN A 20 -5.82 6.34 -14.75
N GLN A 21 -4.77 5.61 -15.14
CA GLN A 21 -4.56 4.22 -14.73
C GLN A 21 -4.36 4.08 -13.22
N GLN A 22 -3.64 5.01 -12.59
CA GLN A 22 -3.44 5.01 -11.15
C GLN A 22 -4.75 5.32 -10.39
N PHE A 23 -5.56 6.25 -10.89
CA PHE A 23 -6.89 6.52 -10.34
C PHE A 23 -7.84 5.33 -10.46
N ALA A 24 -7.82 4.63 -11.59
CA ALA A 24 -8.62 3.43 -11.79
C ALA A 24 -8.25 2.31 -10.79
N ARG A 25 -6.95 2.06 -10.62
CA ARG A 25 -6.41 1.12 -9.62
C ARG A 25 -6.84 1.49 -8.18
N MET A 26 -6.77 2.78 -7.84
CA MET A 26 -7.19 3.26 -6.52
C MET A 26 -8.70 3.10 -6.29
N ALA A 27 -9.53 3.37 -7.30
CA ALA A 27 -10.98 3.18 -7.21
C ALA A 27 -11.35 1.70 -7.05
N GLU A 28 -10.63 0.79 -7.72
CA GLU A 28 -10.82 -0.65 -7.55
C GLU A 28 -10.45 -1.10 -6.14
N LEU A 29 -9.33 -0.62 -5.60
CA LEU A 29 -8.91 -0.91 -4.23
C LEU A 29 -9.96 -0.41 -3.21
N GLN A 30 -10.46 0.82 -3.38
CA GLN A 30 -11.49 1.39 -2.52
C GLN A 30 -12.78 0.55 -2.52
N ARG A 31 -13.08 -0.14 -3.62
CA ARG A 31 -14.23 -1.05 -3.73
C ARG A 31 -13.97 -2.40 -3.06
N ARG A 32 -12.75 -2.94 -3.16
CA ARG A 32 -12.41 -4.30 -2.66
C ARG A 32 -12.05 -4.33 -1.17
N LEU A 33 -11.40 -3.28 -0.64
CA LEU A 33 -10.95 -3.23 0.75
C LEU A 33 -12.07 -3.39 1.79
N PRO A 34 -13.28 -2.80 1.64
CA PRO A 34 -14.35 -2.96 2.62
C PRO A 34 -14.93 -4.39 2.65
N GLU A 35 -14.79 -5.15 1.57
CA GLU A 35 -15.31 -6.51 1.46
C GLU A 35 -14.32 -7.57 2.00
N LEU A 36 -13.06 -7.17 2.20
CA LEU A 36 -12.01 -8.03 2.73
C LEU A 36 -12.27 -8.38 4.19
N VAL A 37 -12.25 -9.69 4.46
CA VAL A 37 -12.31 -10.25 5.80
C VAL A 37 -11.18 -11.25 5.97
N GLY A 38 -10.50 -11.19 7.11
CA GLY A 38 -9.63 -12.25 7.59
C GLY A 38 -10.45 -13.27 8.37
N ARG A 39 -10.12 -14.55 8.23
CA ARG A 39 -10.81 -15.66 8.87
C ARG A 39 -9.82 -16.57 9.57
N ALA A 40 -10.13 -16.94 10.80
CA ALA A 40 -9.37 -17.94 11.50
C ALA A 40 -10.28 -18.90 12.27
N GLN A 41 -9.77 -20.11 12.46
CA GLN A 41 -10.41 -21.15 13.24
C GLN A 41 -9.33 -21.86 14.06
N ASP A 42 -9.66 -22.23 15.29
CA ASP A 42 -8.75 -23.07 16.07
C ASP A 42 -8.71 -24.51 15.53
N LYS A 43 -7.70 -25.27 15.96
CA LYS A 43 -7.46 -26.63 15.46
C LYS A 43 -8.62 -27.59 15.74
N ASP A 44 -9.33 -27.38 16.84
CA ASP A 44 -10.42 -28.26 17.29
C ASP A 44 -11.80 -27.76 16.82
N ARG A 45 -11.85 -26.68 16.01
CA ARG A 45 -13.07 -26.05 15.48
C ARG A 45 -14.07 -25.67 16.58
N LEU A 46 -13.53 -25.23 17.70
CA LEU A 46 -14.27 -24.74 18.85
C LEU A 46 -14.64 -23.26 18.72
N VAL A 47 -13.81 -22.48 18.05
CA VAL A 47 -13.95 -21.04 17.86
C VAL A 47 -13.58 -20.67 16.42
N THR A 48 -14.50 -20.02 15.74
CA THR A 48 -14.28 -19.41 14.42
C THR A 48 -14.45 -17.91 14.53
N VAL A 49 -13.56 -17.13 13.91
CA VAL A 49 -13.61 -15.67 13.90
C VAL A 49 -13.49 -15.13 12.49
N GLU A 50 -14.34 -14.16 12.16
CA GLU A 50 -14.17 -13.29 11.00
C GLU A 50 -13.85 -11.86 11.46
N TYR A 51 -12.79 -11.29 10.90
CA TYR A 51 -12.29 -9.96 11.22
C TYR A 51 -12.24 -9.10 9.95
N GLY A 52 -12.96 -7.98 9.96
CA GLY A 52 -13.01 -7.02 8.85
C GLY A 52 -12.33 -5.70 9.19
N ALA A 53 -12.43 -4.73 8.28
CA ALA A 53 -11.86 -3.40 8.47
C ALA A 53 -12.44 -2.65 9.68
N GLU A 54 -13.73 -2.84 9.99
CA GLU A 54 -14.36 -2.29 11.20
C GLU A 54 -14.05 -3.06 12.50
N GLY A 55 -13.33 -4.18 12.42
CA GLY A 55 -12.98 -5.03 13.55
C GLY A 55 -13.64 -6.41 13.52
N LEU A 56 -14.07 -6.91 14.69
CA LEU A 56 -14.69 -8.23 14.80
C LEU A 56 -16.07 -8.24 14.11
N ARG A 57 -16.20 -9.02 13.04
CA ARG A 57 -17.43 -9.14 12.26
C ARG A 57 -18.29 -10.32 12.70
N GLU A 58 -17.64 -11.45 12.97
CA GLU A 58 -18.33 -12.68 13.38
C GLU A 58 -17.48 -13.48 14.37
N LEU A 59 -18.14 -14.06 15.37
CA LEU A 59 -17.56 -14.97 16.34
C LEU A 59 -18.53 -16.14 16.52
N GLU A 60 -18.12 -17.32 16.08
CA GLU A 60 -18.86 -18.56 16.26
C GLU A 60 -18.19 -19.41 17.35
N LEU A 61 -18.98 -19.81 18.34
CA LEU A 61 -18.55 -20.70 19.42
C LEU A 61 -19.27 -22.03 19.32
N ASN A 62 -18.51 -23.11 19.19
CA ASN A 62 -19.05 -24.46 19.27
C ASN A 62 -19.60 -24.72 20.69
N PRO A 63 -20.74 -25.41 20.87
CA PRO A 63 -21.24 -25.78 22.19
C PRO A 63 -20.23 -26.54 23.07
N ARG A 64 -19.26 -27.23 22.47
CA ARG A 64 -18.15 -27.88 23.18
C ARG A 64 -17.16 -26.88 23.78
N ALA A 65 -16.96 -25.74 23.14
CA ALA A 65 -16.09 -24.65 23.63
C ALA A 65 -16.62 -24.08 24.95
N MET A 66 -17.94 -24.03 25.12
CA MET A 66 -18.61 -23.58 26.35
C MET A 66 -18.38 -24.51 27.55
N ARG A 67 -17.84 -25.72 27.33
CA ARG A 67 -17.47 -26.66 28.40
C ARG A 67 -16.03 -26.47 28.87
N LEU A 68 -15.24 -25.66 28.18
CA LEU A 68 -13.90 -25.29 28.62
C LEU A 68 -13.98 -24.41 29.87
N ALA A 69 -12.88 -24.36 30.63
CA ALA A 69 -12.75 -23.34 31.66
C ALA A 69 -12.87 -21.95 31.01
N SER A 70 -13.51 -21.01 31.69
CA SER A 70 -13.74 -19.66 31.17
C SER A 70 -12.45 -18.94 30.77
N THR A 71 -11.37 -19.18 31.52
CA THR A 71 -10.03 -18.68 31.21
C THR A 71 -9.48 -19.25 29.90
N ASP A 72 -9.61 -20.56 29.69
CA ASP A 72 -9.12 -21.23 28.48
C ASP A 72 -9.90 -20.77 27.25
N LEU A 73 -11.23 -20.62 27.37
CA LEU A 73 -12.07 -20.10 26.31
C LEU A 73 -11.69 -18.65 25.95
N ALA A 74 -11.40 -17.80 26.95
CA ALA A 74 -10.97 -16.44 26.72
C ALA A 74 -9.61 -16.36 26.00
N GLU A 75 -8.64 -17.20 26.38
CA GLU A 75 -7.36 -17.30 25.67
C GLU A 75 -7.53 -17.80 24.24
N LEU A 76 -8.40 -18.78 24.03
CA LEU A 76 -8.69 -19.32 22.71
C LEU A 76 -9.30 -18.26 21.79
N ILE A 77 -10.31 -17.53 22.26
CA ILE A 77 -10.93 -16.44 21.50
C ILE A 77 -9.90 -15.37 21.15
N LYS A 78 -9.09 -14.90 22.12
CA LYS A 78 -8.03 -13.91 21.85
C LYS A 78 -7.04 -14.40 20.80
N THR A 79 -6.69 -15.68 20.85
CA THR A 79 -5.75 -16.28 19.91
C THR A 79 -6.35 -16.33 18.50
N VAL A 80 -7.56 -16.86 18.35
CA VAL A 80 -8.21 -16.98 17.04
C VAL A 80 -8.52 -15.60 16.46
N THR A 81 -8.95 -14.62 17.26
CA THR A 81 -9.15 -13.24 16.80
C THR A 81 -7.85 -12.61 16.29
N ARG A 82 -6.72 -12.83 16.98
CA ARG A 82 -5.42 -12.35 16.51
C ARG A 82 -5.03 -12.98 15.17
N LEU A 83 -5.27 -14.28 15.01
CA LEU A 83 -5.01 -14.98 13.76
C LEU A 83 -5.90 -14.46 12.62
N ALA A 84 -7.18 -14.17 12.89
CA ALA A 84 -8.08 -13.59 11.90
C ALA A 84 -7.64 -12.18 11.48
N ALA A 85 -7.17 -11.36 12.43
CA ALA A 85 -6.62 -10.04 12.12
C ALA A 85 -5.32 -10.12 11.30
N GLN A 86 -4.45 -11.10 11.57
CA GLN A 86 -3.26 -11.36 10.76
C GLN A 86 -3.62 -11.81 9.34
N ASP A 87 -4.60 -12.70 9.20
CA ASP A 87 -5.11 -13.16 7.91
C ASP A 87 -5.70 -11.99 7.09
N LEU A 88 -6.39 -11.04 7.73
CA LEU A 88 -6.86 -9.82 7.05
C LEU A 88 -5.70 -9.00 6.48
N GLY A 89 -4.61 -8.86 7.23
CA GLY A 89 -3.40 -8.16 6.78
C GLY A 89 -2.75 -8.84 5.58
N VAL A 90 -2.65 -10.17 5.60
CA VAL A 90 -2.14 -10.97 4.46
C VAL A 90 -3.00 -10.74 3.22
N ARG A 91 -4.32 -10.91 3.33
CA ARG A 91 -5.25 -10.73 2.20
C ARG A 91 -5.25 -9.31 1.67
N THR A 92 -5.10 -8.32 2.55
CA THR A 92 -4.97 -6.92 2.13
C THR A 92 -3.71 -6.71 1.31
N ASN A 93 -2.58 -7.30 1.72
CA ASN A 93 -1.34 -7.24 0.94
C ASN A 93 -1.50 -7.93 -0.42
N GLU A 94 -2.13 -9.11 -0.47
CA GLU A 94 -2.42 -9.83 -1.73
C GLU A 94 -3.25 -8.97 -2.69
N VAL A 95 -4.31 -8.33 -2.22
CA VAL A 95 -5.14 -7.44 -3.05
C VAL A 95 -4.35 -6.21 -3.53
N MET A 96 -3.47 -5.66 -2.71
CA MET A 96 -2.60 -4.55 -3.13
C MET A 96 -1.57 -4.99 -4.18
N GLU A 97 -1.00 -6.19 -4.05
CA GLU A 97 -0.09 -6.77 -5.05
C GLU A 97 -0.80 -7.06 -6.37
N GLU A 98 -2.05 -7.53 -6.33
CA GLU A 98 -2.86 -7.73 -7.55
C GLU A 98 -3.15 -6.42 -8.29
N VAL A 99 -3.47 -5.35 -7.55
CA VAL A 99 -3.91 -4.08 -8.14
C VAL A 99 -2.72 -3.24 -8.64
N PHE A 100 -1.63 -3.16 -7.88
CA PHE A 100 -0.48 -2.32 -8.23
C PHE A 100 0.66 -3.10 -8.88
N GLY A 101 0.74 -4.42 -8.68
CA GLY A 101 1.90 -5.22 -9.03
C GLY A 101 2.94 -5.23 -7.91
N ALA A 102 3.77 -6.28 -7.88
CA ALA A 102 4.74 -6.52 -6.82
C ALA A 102 5.85 -5.45 -6.72
N GLU A 103 6.11 -4.68 -7.77
CA GLU A 103 7.14 -3.63 -7.78
C GLU A 103 6.59 -2.24 -7.42
N GLU A 104 5.32 -1.96 -7.72
CA GLU A 104 4.68 -0.66 -7.44
C GLU A 104 3.82 -0.67 -6.16
N ASN A 105 3.79 -1.79 -5.42
CA ASN A 105 2.99 -1.88 -4.19
C ASN A 105 3.54 -0.94 -3.10
N PRO A 106 2.78 0.10 -2.68
CA PRO A 106 3.22 1.04 -1.66
C PRO A 106 3.46 0.40 -0.28
N MET A 107 2.88 -0.77 0.00
CA MET A 107 3.13 -1.51 1.25
C MET A 107 4.53 -2.12 1.34
N ARG A 108 5.24 -2.31 0.21
CA ARG A 108 6.64 -2.79 0.27
C ARG A 108 7.54 -1.83 1.03
N LEU A 109 7.32 -0.53 0.89
CA LEU A 109 8.08 0.49 1.62
C LEU A 109 7.90 0.40 3.14
N LEU A 110 6.74 -0.09 3.60
CA LEU A 110 6.41 -0.26 5.01
C LEU A 110 6.95 -1.58 5.57
N ASN A 111 7.03 -2.62 4.74
CA ASN A 111 7.43 -3.97 5.15
C ASN A 111 8.92 -4.26 4.90
N ASP A 112 9.61 -3.46 4.08
CA ASP A 112 11.04 -3.61 3.74
C ASP A 112 11.78 -2.26 3.87
N PRO A 113 12.43 -2.00 5.01
CA PRO A 113 13.12 -0.74 5.26
C PRO A 113 14.34 -0.54 4.35
N ASP A 114 14.96 -1.61 3.86
CA ASP A 114 16.11 -1.51 2.96
C ASP A 114 15.66 -1.11 1.54
N ALA A 115 14.54 -1.68 1.07
CA ALA A 115 13.91 -1.26 -0.19
C ALA A 115 13.42 0.21 -0.11
N ALA A 116 12.89 0.63 1.03
CA ALA A 116 12.51 2.03 1.27
C ALA A 116 13.71 2.99 1.14
N LEU A 117 14.85 2.62 1.74
CA LEU A 117 16.09 3.40 1.66
C LEU A 117 16.68 3.45 0.24
N ALA A 118 16.57 2.35 -0.52
CA ALA A 118 17.00 2.31 -1.91
C ALA A 118 16.16 3.24 -2.79
N GLY A 119 14.83 3.17 -2.68
CA GLY A 119 13.92 4.06 -3.40
C GLY A 119 14.11 5.54 -3.05
N ALA A 120 14.38 5.85 -1.78
CA ALA A 120 14.68 7.22 -1.35
C ALA A 120 15.97 7.75 -1.98
N LYS A 121 17.02 6.92 -2.08
CA LYS A 121 18.29 7.29 -2.74
C LYS A 121 18.13 7.49 -4.24
N GLU A 122 17.30 6.69 -4.91
CA GLU A 122 16.99 6.89 -6.32
C GLU A 122 16.21 8.18 -6.56
N ALA A 123 15.23 8.48 -5.70
CA ALA A 123 14.48 9.73 -5.75
C ALA A 123 15.39 10.95 -5.51
N GLU A 124 16.32 10.85 -4.56
CA GLU A 124 17.34 11.89 -4.31
C GLU A 124 18.27 12.09 -5.53
N ALA A 125 18.73 11.01 -6.14
CA ALA A 125 19.59 11.07 -7.33
C ALA A 125 18.85 11.64 -8.56
N ALA A 126 17.56 11.35 -8.71
CA ALA A 126 16.72 11.92 -9.76
C ALA A 126 16.46 13.41 -9.51
N TYR A 127 16.15 13.79 -8.27
CA TYR A 127 15.95 15.18 -7.87
C TYR A 127 17.22 16.02 -8.11
N ASN A 128 18.38 15.54 -7.69
CA ASN A 128 19.65 16.24 -7.87
C ASN A 128 19.97 16.42 -9.36
N ARG A 129 19.72 15.42 -10.21
CA ARG A 129 19.88 15.56 -11.68
C ARG A 129 18.98 16.64 -12.28
N VAL A 130 17.70 16.64 -11.92
CA VAL A 130 16.74 17.65 -12.40
C VAL A 130 17.14 19.05 -11.90
N PHE A 131 17.56 19.15 -10.65
CA PHE A 131 18.00 20.41 -10.07
C PHE A 131 19.27 20.95 -10.74
N ASP A 132 20.25 20.09 -10.99
CA ASP A 132 21.49 20.44 -11.70
C ASP A 132 21.23 20.89 -13.14
N ASP A 133 20.32 20.22 -13.85
CA ASP A 133 19.91 20.63 -15.19
C ASP A 133 19.24 22.02 -15.18
N VAL A 134 18.32 22.27 -14.25
CA VAL A 134 17.64 23.58 -14.11
C VAL A 134 18.64 24.68 -13.75
N MET A 135 19.59 24.43 -12.85
CA MET A 135 20.62 25.41 -12.49
C MET A 135 21.64 25.62 -13.61
N GLY A 136 21.92 24.58 -14.41
CA GLY A 136 22.72 24.66 -15.63
C GLY A 136 22.08 25.55 -16.69
N GLU A 137 20.77 25.42 -16.88
CA GLU A 137 20.00 26.29 -17.79
C GLU A 137 19.93 27.73 -17.31
N LEU A 138 19.68 27.97 -16.02
CA LEU A 138 19.69 29.32 -15.43
C LEU A 138 21.03 30.03 -15.64
N ASN A 139 22.15 29.31 -15.51
CA ASN A 139 23.47 29.85 -15.79
C ASN A 139 23.70 30.17 -17.28
N ARG A 140 23.15 29.37 -18.21
CA ARG A 140 23.17 29.69 -19.65
C ARG A 140 22.34 30.92 -19.99
N VAL A 141 21.15 31.05 -19.38
CA VAL A 141 20.27 32.22 -19.57
C VAL A 141 20.93 33.49 -19.05
N ARG A 142 21.52 33.42 -17.85
CA ARG A 142 22.30 34.53 -17.28
C ARG A 142 23.45 34.96 -18.20
N ARG A 143 24.21 33.99 -18.74
CA ARG A 143 25.35 34.27 -19.64
C ARG A 143 24.92 34.78 -21.04
N ARG A 144 23.66 34.59 -21.45
CA ARG A 144 23.08 35.19 -22.68
C ARG A 144 22.53 36.60 -22.47
N LEU A 145 22.15 36.94 -21.24
CA LEU A 145 21.60 38.24 -20.88
C LEU A 145 22.66 39.25 -20.41
N ASP A 146 23.84 38.77 -19.99
CA ASP A 146 25.02 39.61 -19.81
C ASP A 146 25.66 39.92 -21.18
N LEU A 147 25.50 41.16 -21.65
CA LEU A 147 26.47 41.89 -22.47
C LEU A 147 27.79 42.05 -21.70
#